data_AF-A0A9E2VA26-F1
#
_entry.id   AF-A0A9E2VA26-F1
#
_cell.length_a   1.000
_cell.length_b   1.000
_cell.length_c   1.000
_cell.angle_alpha   90.00
_cell.angle_beta   90.00
_cell.angle_gamma   90.00
#
_symmetry.space_group_name_H-M   'P 1'
#
loop_
_entity.id
_entity.type
_entity.pdbx_description
1 polymer ?
#
loop_
_entity_poly.entity_id
_entity_poly.type
_entity_poly.pdbx_seq_one_letter_code
_entity_poly.pdbx_strand_id
1 'polypeptide(L)'
;MFGLIIYHLLSRVINGKIVGGKNRIASIIVQSFTKFLGKGLFVKMNCYKLQAVYNGLQAIIIIAVLVFIFFPATVLAVQLFPPEIPVLFYGNAKIGDKPAAVNTVIVTKIEKSNIEIANNTVKNIGKYFIEVPCQNYIGENIIFKLGNLAGGQNKCPDVQTTPSIKLDLTAEITDIPAYKQDAETNIPKSVGNPIILAPTPCVKVIYDKWQNTCVNNWQYRNIISIIPNNCLMTAEQKAQTERKCGLTDTGGEIKVLSIEYYADGSLIRGSDMKVYLIEKQVKRHIANIKALEKFTGQEILNVSDEITDFYPTGLKICAEYQNGDLIRGKDMRIYVIKNNKKYYINLEELQKYAGRKIYNASNQVLNQY
;
A
#
# COMPACT_ATOMS: atom_id res chain seq x y z
N MET A 1 6.60 -18.37 27.38
CA MET A 1 5.78 -19.43 26.73
C MET A 1 6.50 -20.09 25.53
N PHE A 2 7.15 -19.34 24.63
CA PHE A 2 7.87 -19.90 23.47
C PHE A 2 9.08 -20.81 23.81
N GLY A 3 9.84 -20.50 24.87
CA GLY A 3 11.00 -21.31 25.28
C GLY A 3 10.65 -22.74 25.75
N LEU A 4 9.51 -22.89 26.45
CA LEU A 4 9.01 -24.19 26.92
C LEU A 4 8.57 -25.10 25.76
N ILE A 5 8.03 -24.52 24.68
CA ILE A 5 7.60 -25.25 23.48
C ILE A 5 8.83 -25.79 22.71
N ILE A 6 9.90 -24.99 22.61
CA ILE A 6 11.15 -25.39 21.96
C ILE A 6 11.86 -26.50 22.76
N TYR A 7 11.91 -26.39 24.10
CA TYR A 7 12.48 -27.42 24.96
C TYR A 7 11.71 -28.75 24.87
N HIS A 8 10.37 -28.71 24.82
CA HIS A 8 9.56 -29.91 24.68
C HIS A 8 9.71 -30.58 23.30
N LEU A 9 9.90 -29.80 22.24
CA LEU A 9 10.16 -30.31 20.89
C LEU A 9 11.55 -30.95 20.79
N LEU A 10 12.57 -30.35 21.41
CA LEU A 10 13.93 -30.90 21.42
C LEU A 10 14.03 -32.17 22.28
N SER A 11 13.38 -32.20 23.45
CA SER A 11 13.33 -33.39 24.32
C SER A 11 12.67 -34.60 23.64
N ARG A 12 11.62 -34.38 22.83
CA ARG A 12 10.97 -35.44 22.05
C ARG A 12 11.79 -35.97 20.88
N VAL A 13 12.72 -35.18 20.35
CA VAL A 13 13.65 -35.61 19.29
C VAL A 13 14.79 -36.45 19.88
N ILE A 14 15.24 -36.16 21.10
CA ILE A 14 16.37 -36.85 21.74
C ILE A 14 15.99 -38.23 22.29
N ASN A 15 14.76 -38.43 22.77
CA ASN A 15 14.32 -39.69 23.41
C ASN A 15 13.81 -40.79 22.45
N GLY A 16 14.18 -40.76 21.17
CA GLY A 16 14.13 -41.94 20.29
C GLY A 16 12.75 -42.59 20.02
N LYS A 17 11.64 -41.95 20.41
CA LYS A 17 10.27 -42.43 20.13
C LYS A 17 9.59 -41.51 19.11
N ILE A 18 10.04 -41.57 17.85
CA ILE A 18 9.23 -41.13 16.71
C ILE A 18 9.21 -42.26 15.69
N VAL A 19 8.25 -43.16 15.88
CA VAL A 19 7.84 -44.13 14.87
C VAL A 19 7.09 -43.38 13.77
N GLY A 20 7.66 -43.37 12.56
CA GLY A 20 6.91 -43.20 11.30
C GLY A 20 6.23 -41.85 11.04
N GLY A 21 7.00 -40.76 10.89
CA GLY A 21 6.45 -39.51 10.36
C GLY A 21 7.53 -38.50 9.97
N LYS A 22 7.75 -38.30 8.66
CA LYS A 22 8.77 -37.37 8.13
C LYS A 22 8.49 -35.93 8.55
N ASN A 23 9.24 -35.44 9.54
CA ASN A 23 9.13 -34.07 10.03
C ASN A 23 9.89 -33.10 9.09
N ARG A 24 9.15 -32.32 8.29
CA ARG A 24 9.70 -31.36 7.30
C ARG A 24 10.60 -30.29 7.89
N ILE A 25 10.45 -29.97 9.18
CA ILE A 25 11.25 -28.94 9.86
C ILE A 25 12.71 -29.39 10.02
N ALA A 26 12.95 -30.67 10.36
CA ALA A 26 14.31 -31.22 10.43
C ALA A 26 14.99 -31.20 9.05
N SER A 27 14.25 -31.48 7.98
CA SER A 27 14.77 -31.42 6.61
C SER A 27 15.17 -30.01 6.17
N ILE A 28 14.43 -28.97 6.59
CA ILE A 28 14.73 -27.57 6.23
C ILE A 28 15.95 -27.07 7.00
N ILE A 29 16.09 -27.47 8.28
CA ILE A 29 17.27 -27.12 9.09
C ILE A 29 18.52 -27.79 8.52
N VAL A 30 18.44 -29.08 8.14
CA VAL A 30 19.57 -29.81 7.52
C VAL A 30 19.93 -29.27 6.13
N GLN A 31 18.93 -28.88 5.31
CA GLN A 31 19.19 -28.25 4.00
C GLN A 31 19.80 -26.85 4.11
N SER A 32 19.45 -26.09 5.15
CA SER A 32 20.03 -24.75 5.37
C SER A 32 21.47 -24.87 5.87
N PHE A 33 21.74 -25.84 6.76
CA PHE A 33 23.09 -26.12 7.26
C PHE A 33 24.03 -26.62 6.15
N THR A 34 23.56 -27.47 5.24
CA THR A 34 24.37 -27.97 4.11
C THR A 34 24.67 -26.89 3.06
N LYS A 35 23.80 -25.88 2.93
CA LYS A 35 24.07 -24.72 2.07
C LYS A 35 25.10 -23.77 2.67
N PHE A 36 25.10 -23.62 3.99
CA PHE A 36 26.00 -22.73 4.72
C PHE A 36 27.45 -23.25 4.76
N LEU A 37 27.66 -24.57 4.77
CA LEU A 37 29.00 -25.16 4.88
C LEU A 37 29.78 -25.28 3.55
N GLY A 38 29.20 -24.88 2.41
CA GLY A 38 29.86 -24.92 1.10
C GLY A 38 30.09 -26.35 0.58
N LYS A 39 29.85 -26.58 -0.71
CA LYS A 39 29.92 -27.92 -1.34
C LYS A 39 31.33 -28.58 -1.34
N GLY A 40 32.36 -27.91 -0.81
CA GLY A 40 33.76 -28.36 -0.91
C GLY A 40 34.28 -29.20 0.25
N LEU A 41 33.61 -29.27 1.40
CA LEU A 41 34.20 -29.82 2.63
C LEU A 41 33.85 -31.29 2.96
N PHE A 42 33.19 -32.02 2.05
CA PHE A 42 32.72 -33.40 2.30
C PHE A 42 33.54 -34.50 1.59
N VAL A 43 34.80 -34.23 1.26
CA VAL A 43 35.68 -35.27 0.69
C VAL A 43 36.55 -35.87 1.80
N LYS A 44 36.23 -37.12 2.18
CA LYS A 44 36.98 -38.02 3.07
C LYS A 44 37.14 -37.57 4.55
N MET A 45 36.07 -37.67 5.33
CA MET A 45 36.20 -37.78 6.80
C MET A 45 35.73 -39.16 7.28
N ASN A 46 36.61 -39.88 7.99
CA ASN A 46 36.28 -41.15 8.64
C ASN A 46 35.21 -40.93 9.72
N CYS A 47 34.28 -41.87 9.87
CA CYS A 47 33.09 -41.76 10.75
C CYS A 47 33.39 -41.30 12.18
N TYR A 48 34.56 -41.62 12.75
CA TYR A 48 34.93 -41.20 14.11
C TYR A 48 35.17 -39.68 14.22
N LYS A 49 35.65 -39.01 13.15
CA LYS A 49 35.84 -37.55 13.14
C LYS A 49 34.51 -36.81 13.01
N LEU A 50 33.52 -37.41 12.35
CA LEU A 50 32.18 -36.84 12.24
C LEU A 50 31.47 -36.82 13.61
N GLN A 51 31.67 -37.85 14.43
CA GLN A 51 31.12 -37.92 15.79
C GLN A 51 31.71 -36.83 16.71
N ALA A 52 33.02 -36.57 16.61
CA ALA A 52 33.67 -35.51 17.40
C ALA A 52 33.15 -34.11 17.02
N VAL A 53 32.94 -33.85 15.73
CA VAL A 53 32.35 -32.59 15.24
C VAL A 53 30.90 -32.44 15.71
N TYR A 54 30.12 -33.53 15.69
CA TYR A 54 28.74 -33.50 16.18
C TYR A 54 28.67 -33.18 17.68
N ASN A 55 29.51 -33.80 18.50
CA ASN A 55 29.56 -33.54 19.94
C ASN A 55 30.03 -32.10 20.25
N GLY A 56 30.98 -31.57 19.47
CA GLY A 56 31.41 -30.17 19.58
C GLY A 56 30.30 -29.18 19.23
N LEU A 57 29.54 -29.45 18.16
CA LEU A 57 28.41 -28.61 17.75
C LEU A 57 27.28 -28.65 18.78
N GLN A 58 26.99 -29.81 19.36
CA GLN A 58 26.05 -29.98 20.48
C GLN A 58 26.44 -29.11 21.68
N ALA A 59 27.71 -29.12 22.08
CA ALA A 59 28.20 -28.29 23.19
C ALA A 59 28.03 -26.78 22.91
N ILE A 60 28.33 -26.33 21.68
CA ILE A 60 28.16 -24.92 21.28
C ILE A 60 26.70 -24.51 21.33
N ILE A 61 25.78 -25.35 20.84
CA ILE A 61 24.34 -25.06 20.88
C ILE A 61 23.84 -24.96 22.32
N ILE A 62 24.27 -25.86 23.21
CA ILE A 62 23.90 -25.83 24.63
C ILE A 62 24.41 -24.54 25.30
N ILE A 63 25.64 -24.13 25.02
CA ILE A 63 26.20 -22.87 25.54
C ILE A 63 25.40 -21.67 25.03
N ALA A 64 25.08 -21.62 23.73
CA ALA A 64 24.30 -20.52 23.16
C ALA A 64 22.89 -20.42 23.77
N VAL A 65 22.25 -21.55 24.05
CA VAL A 65 20.94 -21.60 24.71
C VAL A 65 21.05 -21.17 26.17
N LEU A 66 22.06 -21.63 26.91
CA LEU A 66 22.31 -21.20 28.29
C LEU A 66 22.54 -19.68 28.35
N VAL A 67 23.37 -19.15 27.45
CA VAL A 67 23.61 -17.71 27.33
C VAL A 67 22.28 -16.97 27.10
N PHE A 68 21.41 -17.45 26.20
CA PHE A 68 20.10 -16.84 25.97
C PHE A 68 19.12 -16.91 27.15
N ILE A 69 19.24 -17.94 28.00
CA ILE A 69 18.42 -18.09 29.22
C ILE A 69 18.93 -17.19 30.35
N PHE A 70 20.25 -16.99 30.43
CA PHE A 70 20.89 -16.16 31.46
C PHE A 70 21.04 -14.69 31.07
N PHE A 71 20.80 -14.30 29.81
CA PHE A 71 20.55 -12.90 29.48
C PHE A 71 19.16 -12.54 30.03
N PRO A 72 19.06 -11.68 31.06
CA PRO A 72 17.77 -11.19 31.50
C PRO A 72 17.11 -10.58 30.28
N ALA A 73 15.89 -11.02 29.96
CA ALA A 73 15.08 -10.32 29.00
C ALA A 73 14.93 -8.90 29.55
N THR A 74 15.74 -7.97 29.04
CA THR A 74 15.47 -6.55 29.15
C THR A 74 14.19 -6.39 28.36
N VAL A 75 13.07 -6.56 29.06
CA VAL A 75 11.78 -6.11 28.59
C VAL A 75 12.03 -4.64 28.28
N LEU A 76 12.16 -4.32 27.00
CA LEU A 76 12.08 -2.96 26.53
C LEU A 76 10.70 -2.51 26.97
N ALA A 77 10.63 -1.95 28.18
CA ALA A 77 9.51 -1.16 28.62
C ALA A 77 9.45 -0.07 27.58
N VAL A 78 8.56 -0.23 26.60
CA VAL A 78 8.25 0.80 25.63
C VAL A 78 7.79 1.94 26.49
N GLN A 79 8.67 2.92 26.65
CA GLN A 79 8.43 4.08 27.48
C GLN A 79 7.16 4.70 26.92
N LEU A 80 6.06 4.58 27.66
CA LEU A 80 4.78 5.19 27.33
C LEU A 80 5.02 6.69 27.51
N PHE A 81 5.59 7.33 26.49
CA PHE A 81 5.65 8.77 26.45
C PHE A 81 4.21 9.26 26.56
N PRO A 82 3.91 10.16 27.52
CA PRO A 82 2.58 10.72 27.62
C PRO A 82 2.19 11.32 26.26
N PRO A 83 0.92 11.22 25.84
CA PRO A 83 0.48 11.79 24.57
C PRO A 83 0.86 13.28 24.52
N GLU A 84 1.48 13.69 23.42
CA GLU A 84 1.87 15.09 23.19
C GLU A 84 0.61 15.95 23.15
N ILE A 85 0.55 17.01 23.96
CA ILE A 85 -0.59 17.92 24.00
C ILE A 85 -0.42 18.92 22.85
N PRO A 86 -1.33 18.99 21.87
CA PRO A 86 -1.20 19.94 20.77
C PRO A 86 -1.72 21.33 21.12
N VAL A 87 -1.25 22.34 20.39
CA VAL A 87 -1.80 23.71 20.40
C VAL A 87 -2.87 23.81 19.32
N LEU A 88 -4.05 24.34 19.67
CA LEU A 88 -5.14 24.54 18.73
C LEU A 88 -5.04 25.89 18.02
N PHE A 89 -4.75 25.89 16.73
CA PHE A 89 -4.86 27.08 15.89
C PHE A 89 -6.24 27.11 15.22
N TYR A 90 -6.91 28.26 15.23
CA TYR A 90 -8.22 28.42 14.61
C TYR A 90 -8.45 29.84 14.07
N GLY A 91 -9.34 29.98 13.09
CA GLY A 91 -9.67 31.30 12.56
C GLY A 91 -10.36 31.22 11.20
N ASN A 92 -10.32 32.32 10.47
CA ASN A 92 -10.81 32.38 9.11
C ASN A 92 -9.68 32.04 8.13
N ALA A 93 -10.02 31.41 7.00
CA ALA A 93 -9.09 31.14 5.91
C ALA A 93 -9.63 31.78 4.63
N LYS A 94 -8.78 32.53 3.91
CA LYS A 94 -9.10 33.18 2.63
C LYS A 94 -8.02 32.92 1.59
N ILE A 95 -8.43 32.80 0.33
CA ILE A 95 -7.54 32.76 -0.84
C ILE A 95 -7.93 33.96 -1.73
N GLY A 96 -7.03 34.94 -1.82
CA GLY A 96 -7.38 36.31 -2.23
C GLY A 96 -8.46 36.89 -1.31
N ASP A 97 -9.45 37.55 -1.90
CA ASP A 97 -10.58 38.13 -1.15
C ASP A 97 -11.69 37.13 -0.83
N LYS A 98 -11.58 35.88 -1.28
CA LYS A 98 -12.64 34.87 -1.13
C LYS A 98 -12.37 33.95 0.06
N PRO A 99 -13.42 33.59 0.84
CA PRO A 99 -13.32 32.52 1.83
C PRO A 99 -12.79 31.23 1.20
N ALA A 100 -11.87 30.55 1.88
CA ALA A 100 -11.35 29.26 1.44
C ALA A 100 -12.50 28.23 1.35
N ALA A 101 -12.54 27.47 0.26
CA ALA A 101 -13.57 26.46 0.05
C ALA A 101 -13.45 25.31 1.06
N VAL A 102 -14.54 24.56 1.25
CA VAL A 102 -14.50 23.29 2.01
C VAL A 102 -13.50 22.35 1.35
N ASN A 103 -12.82 21.55 2.16
CA ASN A 103 -11.73 20.63 1.75
C ASN A 103 -10.44 21.32 1.29
N THR A 104 -10.31 22.65 1.41
CA THR A 104 -9.00 23.30 1.26
C THR A 104 -8.04 22.72 2.30
N VAL A 105 -6.93 22.12 1.83
CA VAL A 105 -5.90 21.54 2.70
C VAL A 105 -5.11 22.65 3.37
N ILE A 106 -4.90 22.53 4.67
CA ILE A 106 -4.05 23.39 5.48
C ILE A 106 -2.86 22.57 5.95
N VAL A 107 -1.65 23.03 5.64
CA VAL A 107 -0.41 22.36 6.04
C VAL A 107 0.41 23.30 6.91
N THR A 108 0.84 22.82 8.07
CA THR A 108 1.74 23.57 8.96
C THR A 108 3.15 22.99 8.86
N LYS A 109 4.14 23.86 8.61
CA LYS A 109 5.54 23.48 8.48
C LYS A 109 6.43 24.33 9.37
N ILE A 110 7.54 23.75 9.84
CA ILE A 110 8.64 24.52 10.45
C ILE A 110 9.33 25.31 9.34
N GLU A 111 9.49 26.63 9.50
CA GLU A 111 10.08 27.51 8.49
C GLU A 111 11.50 27.07 8.10
N LYS A 112 12.36 26.82 9.10
CA LYS A 112 13.79 26.53 8.89
C LYS A 112 14.04 25.17 8.22
N SER A 113 13.27 24.15 8.57
CA SER A 113 13.49 22.77 8.10
C SER A 113 12.51 22.32 7.02
N ASN A 114 11.44 23.08 6.78
CA ASN A 114 10.34 22.74 5.86
C ASN A 114 9.68 21.38 6.18
N ILE A 115 9.83 20.88 7.41
CA ILE A 115 9.19 19.65 7.89
C ILE A 115 7.72 19.93 8.16
N GLU A 116 6.85 19.09 7.64
CA GLU A 116 5.42 19.11 7.96
C GLU A 116 5.18 18.51 9.34
N ILE A 117 4.51 19.29 10.20
CA ILE A 117 4.23 18.90 11.59
C ILE A 117 2.74 18.73 11.87
N ALA A 118 1.87 19.24 10.99
CA ALA A 118 0.42 19.04 11.07
C ALA A 118 -0.23 19.30 9.71
N ASN A 119 -1.36 18.64 9.46
CA ASN A 119 -2.26 18.96 8.36
C ASN A 119 -3.73 18.84 8.78
N ASN A 120 -4.60 19.61 8.14
CA ASN A 120 -6.05 19.48 8.28
C ASN A 120 -6.75 19.99 7.01
N THR A 121 -8.08 19.93 6.98
CA THR A 121 -8.90 20.48 5.90
C THR A 121 -9.93 21.46 6.44
N VAL A 122 -10.24 22.50 5.65
CA VAL A 122 -11.32 23.45 5.94
C VAL A 122 -12.65 22.70 5.94
N LYS A 123 -13.28 22.54 7.10
CA LYS A 123 -14.58 21.83 7.24
C LYS A 123 -15.78 22.71 6.91
N ASN A 124 -15.68 24.00 7.21
CA ASN A 124 -16.72 25.00 6.96
C ASN A 124 -16.14 26.11 6.11
N ILE A 125 -16.90 26.62 5.13
CA ILE A 125 -16.42 27.67 4.21
C ILE A 125 -15.77 28.81 5.00
N GLY A 126 -14.50 29.07 4.67
CA GLY A 126 -13.72 30.14 5.27
C GLY A 126 -13.34 29.98 6.73
N LYS A 127 -13.64 28.86 7.40
CA LYS A 127 -13.30 28.64 8.82
C LYS A 127 -12.48 27.37 8.99
N TYR A 128 -11.43 27.46 9.80
CA TYR A 128 -10.55 26.33 10.06
C TYR A 128 -10.18 26.18 11.53
N PHE A 129 -9.72 24.98 11.86
CA PHE A 129 -8.94 24.69 13.04
C PHE A 129 -7.90 23.62 12.73
N ILE A 130 -6.78 23.61 13.43
CA ILE A 130 -5.70 22.62 13.26
C ILE A 130 -4.96 22.45 14.59
N GLU A 131 -4.70 21.20 14.95
CA GLU A 131 -3.92 20.83 16.13
C GLU A 131 -2.45 20.70 15.72
N VAL A 132 -1.58 21.47 16.35
CA VAL A 132 -0.15 21.53 16.01
C VAL A 132 0.68 21.07 17.21
N PRO A 133 1.53 20.04 17.07
CA PRO A 133 2.36 19.53 18.16
C PRO A 133 3.54 20.47 18.45
N CYS A 134 3.29 21.57 19.16
CA CYS A 134 4.30 22.61 19.39
C CYS A 134 5.34 22.26 20.46
N GLN A 135 5.17 21.19 21.25
CA GLN A 135 5.99 20.90 22.42
C GLN A 135 7.48 20.73 22.08
N ASN A 136 7.78 20.13 20.92
CA ASN A 136 9.15 19.93 20.44
C ASN A 136 9.71 21.11 19.63
N TYR A 137 8.94 22.19 19.44
CA TYR A 137 9.25 23.30 18.55
C TYR A 137 9.02 24.67 19.18
N ILE A 138 8.94 24.77 20.51
CA ILE A 138 8.64 26.03 21.21
C ILE A 138 9.60 27.14 20.76
N GLY A 139 9.04 28.27 20.32
CA GLY A 139 9.78 29.44 19.84
C GLY A 139 10.18 29.42 18.36
N GLU A 140 10.11 28.26 17.70
CA GLU A 140 10.37 28.13 16.26
C GLU A 140 9.26 28.81 15.44
N ASN A 141 9.65 29.38 14.29
CA ASN A 141 8.70 29.92 13.33
C ASN A 141 8.03 28.79 12.55
N ILE A 142 6.70 28.85 12.47
CA ILE A 142 5.86 27.95 11.69
C ILE A 142 5.11 28.71 10.60
N ILE A 143 5.00 28.06 9.44
CA ILE A 143 4.31 28.57 8.27
C ILE A 143 3.07 27.72 8.05
N PHE A 144 1.93 28.38 7.91
CA PHE A 144 0.67 27.79 7.50
C PHE A 144 0.49 27.99 6.00
N LYS A 145 0.21 26.91 5.27
CA LYS A 145 -0.09 26.95 3.83
C LYS A 145 -1.56 26.58 3.59
N LEU A 146 -2.22 27.35 2.72
CA LEU A 146 -3.55 27.03 2.18
C LEU A 146 -3.36 26.44 0.79
N GLY A 147 -3.46 25.12 0.67
CA GLY A 147 -3.00 24.39 -0.51
C GLY A 147 -1.49 24.59 -0.71
N ASN A 148 -1.11 25.16 -1.85
CA ASN A 148 0.30 25.46 -2.17
C ASN A 148 0.73 26.89 -1.83
N LEU A 149 -0.19 27.73 -1.36
CA LEU A 149 0.05 29.16 -1.11
C LEU A 149 0.39 29.38 0.37
N ALA A 150 1.29 30.32 0.66
CA ALA A 150 1.55 30.74 2.04
C ALA A 150 0.32 31.50 2.57
N GLY A 151 -0.26 31.02 3.68
CA GLY A 151 -1.47 31.58 4.29
C GLY A 151 -1.22 32.37 5.57
N GLY A 152 -0.07 32.20 6.22
CA GLY A 152 0.28 32.92 7.44
C GLY A 152 1.49 32.30 8.16
N GLN A 153 1.97 32.98 9.19
CA GLN A 153 3.07 32.51 10.02
C GLN A 153 2.82 32.83 11.49
N ASN A 154 3.37 32.02 12.37
CA ASN A 154 3.38 32.27 13.81
C ASN A 154 4.60 31.61 14.46
N LYS A 155 4.83 31.85 15.75
CA LYS A 155 5.75 31.04 16.55
C LYS A 155 4.98 29.91 17.25
N CYS A 156 5.59 28.74 17.35
CA CYS A 156 5.09 27.69 18.23
C CYS A 156 5.08 28.20 19.68
N PRO A 157 3.92 28.37 20.34
CA PRO A 157 3.89 28.80 21.72
C PRO A 157 4.15 27.60 22.67
N ASP A 158 4.37 27.89 23.94
CA ASP A 158 4.33 26.88 24.98
C ASP A 158 2.87 26.46 25.24
N VAL A 159 2.55 25.18 24.99
CA VAL A 159 1.20 24.61 25.15
C VAL A 159 0.65 24.73 26.57
N GLN A 160 1.51 24.79 27.59
CA GLN A 160 1.09 24.94 28.99
C GLN A 160 0.55 26.34 29.29
N THR A 161 1.00 27.35 28.55
CA THR A 161 0.60 28.75 28.75
C THR A 161 -0.41 29.22 27.71
N THR A 162 -0.32 28.69 26.49
CA THR A 162 -1.15 29.10 25.34
C THR A 162 -1.66 27.87 24.59
N PRO A 163 -2.73 27.21 25.10
CA PRO A 163 -3.27 25.99 24.48
C PRO A 163 -4.00 26.25 23.16
N SER A 164 -4.37 27.51 22.88
CA SER A 164 -5.05 27.87 21.62
C SER A 164 -4.66 29.26 21.12
N ILE A 165 -4.62 29.42 19.80
CA ILE A 165 -4.30 30.66 19.10
C ILE A 165 -5.35 30.94 18.03
N LYS A 166 -5.92 32.15 18.04
CA LYS A 166 -6.70 32.66 16.93
C LYS A 166 -5.77 33.27 15.87
N LEU A 167 -5.78 32.72 14.66
CA LEU A 167 -4.97 33.16 13.52
C LEU A 167 -5.85 33.17 12.27
N ASP A 168 -5.99 34.33 11.61
CA ASP A 168 -6.67 34.41 10.32
C ASP A 168 -5.63 34.18 9.21
N LEU A 169 -5.88 33.20 8.33
CA LEU A 169 -5.03 32.85 7.22
C LEU A 169 -5.51 33.55 5.95
N THR A 170 -4.61 34.27 5.28
CA THR A 170 -4.86 34.89 3.98
C THR A 170 -3.75 34.49 3.03
N ALA A 171 -4.10 33.69 2.03
CA ALA A 171 -3.19 33.36 0.94
C ALA A 171 -3.42 34.33 -0.21
N GLU A 172 -2.41 35.14 -0.52
CA GLU A 172 -2.46 35.97 -1.72
C GLU A 172 -2.20 35.11 -2.95
N ILE A 173 -3.02 35.31 -3.99
CA ILE A 173 -2.70 34.82 -5.31
C ILE A 173 -1.67 35.81 -5.84
N THR A 174 -0.39 35.57 -5.55
CA THR A 174 0.67 36.28 -6.26
C THR A 174 0.45 36.01 -7.73
N ASP A 175 0.16 37.05 -8.50
CA ASP A 175 -0.03 36.96 -9.94
C ASP A 175 1.03 36.03 -10.49
N ILE A 176 0.59 34.88 -11.01
CA ILE A 176 1.49 33.97 -11.73
C ILE A 176 2.17 34.89 -12.73
N PRO A 177 3.51 35.07 -12.68
CA PRO A 177 4.18 36.01 -13.56
C PRO A 177 3.69 35.65 -14.96
N ALA A 178 2.97 36.59 -15.59
CA ALA A 178 2.36 36.36 -16.87
C ALA A 178 3.45 35.74 -17.73
N TYR A 179 3.31 34.47 -18.06
CA TYR A 179 4.30 33.76 -18.85
C TYR A 179 4.26 34.47 -20.19
N LYS A 180 5.12 35.47 -20.34
CA LYS A 180 5.35 36.09 -21.62
C LYS A 180 5.87 34.94 -22.47
N GLN A 181 5.03 34.56 -23.43
CA GLN A 181 5.35 33.58 -24.43
C GLN A 181 6.34 34.26 -25.36
N ASP A 182 7.55 34.47 -24.86
CA ASP A 182 8.65 35.02 -25.61
C ASP A 182 9.12 33.90 -26.53
N ALA A 183 8.79 34.09 -27.80
CA ALA A 183 9.26 33.27 -28.88
C ALA A 183 10.80 33.20 -28.89
N GLU A 184 11.28 32.00 -29.20
CA GLU A 184 12.53 31.72 -29.88
C GLU A 184 13.89 32.10 -29.25
N THR A 185 14.68 31.03 -29.12
CA THR A 185 16.14 30.96 -29.31
C THR A 185 17.03 31.62 -28.26
N ASN A 186 17.59 30.79 -27.38
CA ASN A 186 19.03 30.47 -27.37
C ASN A 186 19.34 29.63 -26.11
N ILE A 187 19.48 28.31 -26.28
CA ILE A 187 19.94 27.42 -25.21
C ILE A 187 21.48 27.36 -25.26
N PRO A 188 22.20 27.77 -24.20
CA PRO A 188 23.63 27.54 -24.10
C PRO A 188 23.93 26.05 -23.98
N LYS A 189 24.88 25.57 -24.78
CA LYS A 189 25.43 24.21 -24.70
C LYS A 189 26.12 24.03 -23.34
N SER A 190 25.43 23.41 -22.38
CA SER A 190 26.03 22.93 -21.14
C SER A 190 26.39 21.46 -21.29
N VAL A 191 27.70 21.18 -21.15
CA VAL A 191 28.29 19.85 -21.22
C VAL A 191 28.10 19.16 -19.89
N GLY A 192 27.07 18.35 -19.83
CA GLY A 192 26.77 17.38 -18.78
C GLY A 192 25.55 16.62 -19.28
N ASN A 193 25.57 15.29 -19.24
CA ASN A 193 24.52 14.47 -19.85
C ASN A 193 23.49 14.10 -18.75
N PRO A 194 22.48 14.95 -18.44
CA PRO A 194 21.42 14.54 -17.54
C PRO A 194 20.59 13.47 -18.24
N ILE A 195 20.29 12.40 -17.52
CA ILE A 195 19.27 11.43 -17.94
C ILE A 195 17.94 12.19 -17.88
N ILE A 196 17.48 12.70 -19.03
CA ILE A 196 16.18 13.34 -19.16
C ILE A 196 15.14 12.21 -19.09
N LEU A 197 14.59 11.97 -17.90
CA LEU A 197 13.38 11.17 -17.76
C LEU A 197 12.23 11.97 -18.37
N ALA A 198 11.64 11.43 -19.43
CA ALA A 198 10.47 12.04 -20.05
C ALA A 198 9.37 12.20 -18.98
N PRO A 199 8.73 13.39 -18.89
CA PRO A 199 7.70 13.63 -17.89
C PRO A 199 6.53 12.67 -18.10
N THR A 200 6.12 11.99 -17.02
CA THR A 200 5.03 11.02 -17.06
C THR A 200 3.68 11.75 -17.24
N PRO A 201 2.82 11.33 -18.18
CA PRO A 201 1.51 11.95 -18.38
C PRO A 201 0.58 11.73 -17.18
N CYS A 202 -0.35 12.66 -16.97
CA CYS A 202 -1.33 12.55 -15.89
C CYS A 202 -2.35 11.46 -16.15
N VAL A 203 -2.40 10.47 -15.25
CA VAL A 203 -3.37 9.39 -15.31
C VAL A 203 -4.75 9.90 -14.89
N LYS A 204 -4.82 10.77 -13.88
CA LYS A 204 -6.07 11.31 -13.37
C LYS A 204 -5.94 12.78 -13.01
N VAL A 205 -6.93 13.58 -13.42
CA VAL A 205 -7.11 14.97 -13.03
C VAL A 205 -8.54 15.14 -12.52
N ILE A 206 -8.71 15.61 -11.30
CA ILE A 206 -10.01 15.92 -10.71
C ILE A 206 -10.18 17.42 -10.74
N TYR A 207 -11.31 17.89 -11.27
CA TYR A 207 -11.63 19.31 -11.39
C TYR A 207 -12.77 19.70 -10.45
N ASP A 208 -12.80 20.96 -10.06
CA ASP A 208 -13.90 21.57 -9.32
C ASP A 208 -15.10 21.87 -10.23
N LYS A 209 -16.18 22.38 -9.65
CA LYS A 209 -17.31 22.95 -10.38
C LYS A 209 -16.82 24.13 -11.25
N TRP A 210 -17.48 24.30 -12.40
CA TRP A 210 -17.28 25.49 -13.21
C TRP A 210 -17.60 26.75 -12.43
N GLN A 211 -16.74 27.75 -12.53
CA GLN A 211 -17.01 29.05 -11.95
C GLN A 211 -18.21 29.69 -12.64
N ASN A 212 -19.09 30.29 -11.84
CA ASN A 212 -20.27 31.00 -12.36
C ASN A 212 -19.91 32.32 -13.08
N THR A 213 -18.67 32.80 -12.90
CA THR A 213 -18.17 34.03 -13.51
C THR A 213 -17.54 33.77 -14.86
N CYS A 214 -17.91 34.61 -15.83
CA CYS A 214 -17.35 34.64 -17.17
C CYS A 214 -16.34 35.78 -17.28
N VAL A 215 -15.13 35.49 -17.76
CA VAL A 215 -14.09 36.48 -18.04
C VAL A 215 -13.71 36.33 -19.51
N ASN A 216 -13.83 37.42 -20.29
CA ASN A 216 -13.54 37.41 -21.73
C ASN A 216 -14.27 36.31 -22.52
N ASN A 217 -15.52 36.00 -22.15
CA ASN A 217 -16.33 34.93 -22.75
C ASN A 217 -15.82 33.50 -22.46
N TRP A 218 -15.00 33.32 -21.42
CA TRP A 218 -14.54 32.03 -20.91
C TRP A 218 -14.92 31.83 -19.44
N GLN A 219 -15.28 30.60 -19.09
CA GLN A 219 -15.40 30.09 -17.72
C GLN A 219 -14.20 29.18 -17.42
N TYR A 220 -13.79 29.18 -16.17
CA TYR A 220 -12.66 28.37 -15.69
C TYR A 220 -13.11 27.45 -14.57
N ARG A 221 -12.38 26.35 -14.36
CA ARG A 221 -12.51 25.53 -13.15
C ARG A 221 -11.14 25.15 -12.62
N ASN A 222 -11.06 25.02 -11.30
CA ASN A 222 -9.82 24.68 -10.63
C ASN A 222 -9.55 23.18 -10.71
N ILE A 223 -8.27 22.80 -10.68
CA ILE A 223 -7.87 21.40 -10.50
C ILE A 223 -7.81 21.12 -8.99
N ILE A 224 -8.60 20.14 -8.54
CA ILE A 224 -8.63 19.68 -7.14
C ILE A 224 -7.47 18.73 -6.85
N SER A 225 -7.18 17.79 -7.75
CA SER A 225 -6.10 16.82 -7.55
C SER A 225 -5.57 16.27 -8.86
N ILE A 226 -4.30 15.86 -8.87
CA ILE A 226 -3.59 15.31 -10.02
C ILE A 226 -2.87 14.03 -9.59
N ILE A 227 -2.95 12.95 -10.37
CA ILE A 227 -2.29 11.66 -10.07
C ILE A 227 -1.55 11.13 -11.32
N PRO A 228 -0.26 10.78 -11.22
CA PRO A 228 0.63 10.99 -10.06
C PRO A 228 0.96 12.48 -9.85
N ASN A 229 1.43 12.86 -8.66
CA ASN A 229 1.88 14.24 -8.41
C ASN A 229 2.99 14.62 -9.41
N ASN A 230 2.96 15.86 -9.91
CA ASN A 230 3.92 16.41 -10.88
C ASN A 230 3.92 15.76 -12.28
N CYS A 231 2.82 15.13 -12.70
CA CYS A 231 2.68 14.65 -14.07
C CYS A 231 2.40 15.79 -15.08
N LEU A 232 2.62 15.50 -16.35
CA LEU A 232 2.31 16.41 -17.46
C LEU A 232 0.85 16.21 -17.91
N MET A 233 0.03 17.26 -17.82
CA MET A 233 -1.34 17.22 -18.34
C MET A 233 -1.36 17.18 -19.86
N THR A 234 -2.25 16.36 -20.43
CA THR A 234 -2.50 16.32 -21.87
C THR A 234 -3.24 17.58 -22.36
N ALA A 235 -3.26 17.80 -23.68
CA ALA A 235 -3.98 18.92 -24.27
C ALA A 235 -5.48 18.86 -23.94
N GLU A 236 -6.06 17.67 -23.92
CA GLU A 236 -7.47 17.43 -23.59
C GLU A 236 -7.75 17.74 -22.12
N GLN A 237 -6.85 17.35 -21.22
CA GLN A 237 -6.96 17.67 -19.79
C GLN A 237 -6.82 19.17 -19.53
N LYS A 238 -6.03 19.90 -20.32
CA LYS A 238 -5.94 21.37 -20.26
C LYS A 238 -7.17 22.05 -20.87
N ALA A 239 -7.68 21.54 -21.99
CA ALA A 239 -8.95 22.02 -22.57
C ALA A 239 -10.12 21.84 -21.60
N GLN A 240 -10.00 20.91 -20.65
CA GLN A 240 -10.96 20.73 -19.58
C GLN A 240 -10.87 21.78 -18.46
N THR A 241 -9.88 22.67 -18.38
CA THR A 241 -9.84 23.74 -17.36
C THR A 241 -10.57 25.01 -17.77
N GLU A 242 -10.92 25.16 -19.05
CA GLU A 242 -11.57 26.35 -19.60
C GLU A 242 -12.67 25.99 -20.61
N ARG A 243 -13.77 26.76 -20.65
CA ARG A 243 -14.81 26.60 -21.67
C ARG A 243 -15.42 27.94 -22.04
N LYS A 244 -15.98 28.05 -23.26
CA LYS A 244 -16.73 29.25 -23.66
C LYS A 244 -17.99 29.42 -22.81
N CYS A 245 -18.26 30.67 -22.43
CA CYS A 245 -19.48 31.06 -21.77
C CYS A 245 -20.72 30.87 -22.66
N GLY A 246 -21.89 30.74 -22.03
CA GLY A 246 -23.16 30.66 -22.75
C GLY A 246 -23.43 29.31 -23.43
N LEU A 247 -22.51 28.34 -23.30
CA LEU A 247 -22.85 26.94 -23.44
C LEU A 247 -23.69 26.57 -22.22
N THR A 248 -25.01 26.79 -22.30
CA THR A 248 -25.95 26.11 -21.41
C THR A 248 -25.65 24.64 -21.58
N ASP A 249 -25.09 24.01 -20.54
CA ASP A 249 -24.97 22.56 -20.46
C ASP A 249 -26.36 22.03 -20.78
N THR A 250 -26.57 21.60 -22.03
CA THR A 250 -27.80 20.95 -22.45
C THR A 250 -27.80 19.58 -21.83
N GLY A 251 -27.97 19.53 -20.51
CA GLY A 251 -28.28 18.35 -19.72
C GLY A 251 -27.50 17.09 -20.07
N GLY A 252 -26.29 17.22 -20.60
CA GLY A 252 -25.30 16.16 -20.57
C GLY A 252 -24.93 16.08 -19.11
N GLU A 253 -25.74 15.34 -18.36
CA GLU A 253 -25.56 15.00 -16.96
C GLU A 253 -24.06 14.99 -16.71
N ILE A 254 -23.56 15.98 -15.97
CA ILE A 254 -22.17 15.95 -15.54
C ILE A 254 -22.13 14.76 -14.62
N LYS A 255 -21.90 13.58 -15.21
CA LYS A 255 -21.53 12.37 -14.52
C LYS A 255 -20.17 12.70 -13.97
N VAL A 256 -20.18 13.32 -12.79
CA VAL A 256 -19.01 13.42 -11.93
C VAL A 256 -18.55 11.98 -11.85
N LEU A 257 -17.46 11.66 -12.56
CA LEU A 257 -16.76 10.38 -12.47
C LEU A 257 -16.09 10.34 -11.10
N SER A 258 -16.89 10.45 -10.04
CA SER A 258 -16.51 10.00 -8.73
C SER A 258 -16.08 8.56 -8.95
N ILE A 259 -14.81 8.27 -8.68
CA ILE A 259 -14.35 6.90 -8.72
C ILE A 259 -15.14 6.22 -7.62
N GLU A 260 -16.09 5.39 -8.01
CA GLU A 260 -16.85 4.58 -7.08
C GLU A 260 -15.87 3.58 -6.46
N TYR A 261 -15.72 3.68 -5.14
CA TYR A 261 -14.96 2.72 -4.37
C TYR A 261 -15.91 1.61 -3.92
N TYR A 262 -15.65 0.41 -4.41
CA TYR A 262 -16.33 -0.81 -4.01
C TYR A 262 -15.64 -1.41 -2.79
N ALA A 263 -16.44 -1.75 -1.79
CA ALA A 263 -15.98 -2.36 -0.55
C ALA A 263 -15.49 -3.80 -0.79
N ASP A 264 -14.65 -4.30 0.12
CA ASP A 264 -14.24 -5.71 0.12
C ASP A 264 -15.48 -6.63 0.17
N GLY A 265 -15.48 -7.67 -0.65
CA GLY A 265 -16.60 -8.58 -0.86
C GLY A 265 -17.48 -8.22 -2.07
N SER A 266 -17.29 -7.05 -2.69
CA SER A 266 -18.08 -6.65 -3.87
C SER A 266 -17.72 -7.47 -5.11
N LEU A 267 -18.72 -7.76 -5.95
CA LEU A 267 -18.53 -8.34 -7.28
C LEU A 267 -18.67 -7.26 -8.34
N ILE A 268 -17.63 -7.09 -9.16
CA ILE A 268 -17.64 -6.14 -10.28
C ILE A 268 -17.40 -6.86 -11.60
N ARG A 269 -17.90 -6.30 -12.70
CA ARG A 269 -17.69 -6.79 -14.06
C ARG A 269 -17.43 -5.61 -15.00
N GLY A 270 -16.28 -5.64 -15.68
CA GLY A 270 -15.90 -4.65 -16.69
C GLY A 270 -16.43 -5.00 -18.09
N SER A 271 -15.91 -4.33 -19.12
CA SER A 271 -16.32 -4.56 -20.52
C SER A 271 -15.92 -5.94 -21.06
N ASP A 272 -14.90 -6.56 -20.46
CA ASP A 272 -14.41 -7.89 -20.83
C ASP A 272 -15.33 -9.05 -20.37
N MET A 273 -16.46 -8.71 -19.73
CA MET A 273 -17.47 -9.62 -19.19
C MET A 273 -16.95 -10.59 -18.13
N LYS A 274 -15.74 -10.39 -17.60
CA LYS A 274 -15.19 -11.20 -16.51
C LYS A 274 -15.67 -10.66 -15.16
N VAL A 275 -15.97 -11.57 -14.24
CA VAL A 275 -16.41 -11.21 -12.89
C VAL A 275 -15.20 -11.21 -11.94
N TYR A 276 -15.06 -10.13 -11.19
CA TYR A 276 -14.00 -9.94 -10.22
C TYR A 276 -14.58 -9.76 -8.82
N LEU A 277 -13.93 -10.39 -7.83
CA LEU A 277 -14.15 -10.11 -6.41
C LEU A 277 -13.16 -9.04 -5.95
N ILE A 278 -13.63 -8.02 -5.25
CA ILE A 278 -12.77 -7.08 -4.54
C ILE A 278 -12.43 -7.64 -3.16
N GLU A 279 -11.15 -7.84 -2.87
CA GLU A 279 -10.68 -8.32 -1.56
C GLU A 279 -9.39 -7.59 -1.17
N LYS A 280 -9.39 -6.91 -0.03
CA LYS A 280 -8.27 -6.08 0.45
C LYS A 280 -7.83 -5.05 -0.59
N GLN A 281 -8.80 -4.42 -1.25
CA GLN A 281 -8.55 -3.45 -2.35
C GLN A 281 -7.82 -4.04 -3.57
N VAL A 282 -7.92 -5.35 -3.80
CA VAL A 282 -7.34 -6.04 -4.95
C VAL A 282 -8.46 -6.73 -5.73
N LYS A 283 -8.48 -6.61 -7.07
CA LYS A 283 -9.45 -7.35 -7.90
C LYS A 283 -8.96 -8.76 -8.17
N ARG A 284 -9.79 -9.77 -7.89
CA ARG A 284 -9.49 -11.18 -8.18
C ARG A 284 -10.50 -11.74 -9.15
N HIS A 285 -10.04 -12.14 -10.32
CA HIS A 285 -10.89 -12.75 -11.34
C HIS A 285 -11.44 -14.11 -10.85
N ILE A 286 -12.77 -14.25 -10.86
CA ILE A 286 -13.50 -15.50 -10.63
C ILE A 286 -13.71 -16.18 -11.98
N ALA A 287 -12.91 -17.19 -12.29
CA ALA A 287 -12.88 -17.75 -13.65
C ALA A 287 -13.69 -19.01 -13.87
N ASN A 288 -14.39 -19.48 -12.85
CA ASN A 288 -15.20 -20.69 -12.90
C ASN A 288 -16.57 -20.39 -12.32
N ILE A 289 -17.63 -20.79 -13.04
CA ILE A 289 -19.02 -20.66 -12.62
C ILE A 289 -19.24 -21.28 -11.24
N LYS A 290 -18.63 -22.43 -10.94
CA LYS A 290 -18.71 -23.09 -9.63
C LYS A 290 -18.10 -22.27 -8.49
N ALA A 291 -17.09 -21.44 -8.79
CA ALA A 291 -16.55 -20.50 -7.81
C ALA A 291 -17.48 -19.30 -7.63
N LEU A 292 -18.18 -18.88 -8.69
CA LEU A 292 -19.17 -17.81 -8.66
C LEU A 292 -20.44 -18.21 -7.88
N GLU A 293 -20.83 -19.49 -7.89
CA GLU A 293 -21.97 -20.03 -7.12
C GLU A 293 -21.89 -19.73 -5.61
N LYS A 294 -20.69 -19.53 -5.06
CA LYS A 294 -20.50 -19.14 -3.66
C LYS A 294 -21.03 -17.75 -3.32
N PHE A 295 -21.22 -16.93 -4.34
CA PHE A 295 -21.73 -15.58 -4.24
C PHE A 295 -23.16 -15.48 -4.78
N THR A 296 -23.90 -16.61 -4.80
CA THR A 296 -25.31 -16.63 -5.19
C THR A 296 -26.10 -15.66 -4.32
N GLY A 297 -26.90 -14.81 -4.95
CA GLY A 297 -27.69 -13.76 -4.28
C GLY A 297 -26.96 -12.42 -4.12
N GLN A 298 -25.67 -12.35 -4.47
CA GLN A 298 -24.93 -11.09 -4.50
C GLN A 298 -25.03 -10.43 -5.88
N GLU A 299 -25.25 -9.11 -5.91
CA GLU A 299 -25.32 -8.34 -7.16
C GLU A 299 -23.94 -8.24 -7.83
N ILE A 300 -23.89 -8.42 -9.15
CA ILE A 300 -22.69 -8.19 -9.96
C ILE A 300 -22.82 -6.81 -10.59
N LEU A 301 -22.02 -5.87 -10.10
CA LEU A 301 -22.05 -4.48 -10.52
C LEU A 301 -21.29 -4.33 -11.85
N ASN A 302 -21.96 -3.85 -12.90
CA ASN A 302 -21.30 -3.54 -14.16
C ASN A 302 -20.63 -2.18 -14.04
N VAL A 303 -19.31 -2.15 -14.22
CA VAL A 303 -18.49 -0.96 -14.02
C VAL A 303 -17.69 -0.64 -15.29
N SER A 304 -17.17 0.59 -15.40
CA SER A 304 -16.27 0.92 -16.51
C SER A 304 -14.91 0.23 -16.35
N ASP A 305 -14.16 0.14 -17.44
CA ASP A 305 -12.81 -0.42 -17.39
C ASP A 305 -11.88 0.46 -16.55
N GLU A 306 -12.12 1.78 -16.46
CA GLU A 306 -11.34 2.67 -15.60
C GLU A 306 -11.47 2.29 -14.12
N ILE A 307 -12.70 1.95 -13.68
CA ILE A 307 -12.96 1.44 -12.33
C ILE A 307 -12.31 0.07 -12.16
N THR A 308 -12.40 -0.79 -13.16
CA THR A 308 -11.80 -2.11 -13.10
C THR A 308 -10.28 -1.99 -12.95
N ASP A 309 -9.63 -1.11 -13.70
CA ASP A 309 -8.18 -0.91 -13.71
C ASP A 309 -7.65 -0.14 -12.51
N PHE A 310 -8.52 0.57 -11.78
CA PHE A 310 -8.19 1.18 -10.51
C PHE A 310 -7.70 0.16 -9.46
N TYR A 311 -8.27 -1.05 -9.47
CA TYR A 311 -7.87 -2.11 -8.54
C TYR A 311 -6.68 -2.91 -9.08
N PRO A 312 -5.58 -3.08 -8.33
CA PRO A 312 -4.49 -3.95 -8.73
C PRO A 312 -4.99 -5.39 -8.93
N THR A 313 -4.43 -6.08 -9.92
CA THR A 313 -4.83 -7.46 -10.24
C THR A 313 -4.21 -8.42 -9.24
N GLY A 314 -5.05 -9.08 -8.46
CA GLY A 314 -4.67 -10.10 -7.51
C GLY A 314 -4.59 -11.49 -8.14
N LEU A 315 -4.26 -12.47 -7.30
CA LEU A 315 -4.30 -13.86 -7.73
C LEU A 315 -5.74 -14.24 -8.07
N LYS A 316 -5.87 -14.76 -9.28
CA LYS A 316 -7.09 -15.36 -9.81
C LYS A 316 -7.68 -16.35 -8.79
N ILE A 317 -8.97 -16.21 -8.51
CA ILE A 317 -9.73 -17.21 -7.75
C ILE A 317 -9.95 -18.37 -8.72
N CYS A 318 -8.97 -19.26 -8.75
CA CYS A 318 -9.15 -20.57 -9.38
C CYS A 318 -10.08 -21.38 -8.48
N ALA A 319 -10.90 -22.24 -9.10
CA ALA A 319 -11.84 -23.10 -8.40
C ALA A 319 -11.21 -23.72 -7.15
N GLU A 320 -11.93 -23.66 -6.02
CA GLU A 320 -11.58 -24.50 -4.89
C GLU A 320 -11.67 -25.95 -5.36
N TYR A 321 -10.53 -26.64 -5.28
CA TYR A 321 -10.44 -28.05 -5.57
C TYR A 321 -11.16 -28.79 -4.44
N GLN A 322 -12.10 -29.65 -4.81
CA GLN A 322 -12.88 -30.41 -3.87
C GLN A 322 -12.09 -31.61 -3.36
N ASN A 323 -12.54 -32.18 -2.24
CA ASN A 323 -12.01 -33.44 -1.76
C ASN A 323 -12.13 -34.52 -2.85
N GLY A 324 -11.00 -35.13 -3.20
CA GLY A 324 -10.87 -36.12 -4.26
C GLY A 324 -10.31 -35.55 -5.58
N ASP A 325 -10.24 -34.24 -5.75
CA ASP A 325 -9.66 -33.64 -6.95
C ASP A 325 -8.15 -33.89 -7.05
N LEU A 326 -7.70 -34.13 -8.28
CA LEU A 326 -6.28 -34.30 -8.60
C LEU A 326 -5.72 -33.02 -9.19
N ILE A 327 -4.62 -32.53 -8.61
CA ILE A 327 -3.93 -31.32 -9.06
C ILE A 327 -2.47 -31.60 -9.33
N ARG A 328 -1.92 -31.01 -10.39
CA ARG A 328 -0.52 -31.16 -10.79
C ARG A 328 0.21 -29.83 -10.73
N GLY A 329 1.30 -29.80 -9.99
CA GLY A 329 2.16 -28.63 -9.88
C GLY A 329 3.11 -28.45 -11.07
N LYS A 330 3.86 -27.33 -11.07
CA LYS A 330 4.93 -27.08 -12.07
C LYS A 330 6.08 -28.09 -11.96
N ASP A 331 6.27 -28.70 -10.79
CA ASP A 331 7.23 -29.79 -10.57
C ASP A 331 6.73 -31.16 -11.12
N MET A 332 5.63 -31.16 -11.85
CA MET A 332 4.98 -32.33 -12.45
C MET A 332 4.47 -33.36 -11.45
N ARG A 333 4.51 -33.06 -10.14
CA ARG A 333 3.94 -33.93 -9.12
C ARG A 333 2.44 -33.78 -9.06
N ILE A 334 1.76 -34.90 -8.84
CA ILE A 334 0.31 -34.97 -8.70
C ILE A 334 -0.02 -35.07 -7.21
N TYR A 335 -1.02 -34.29 -6.81
CA TYR A 335 -1.56 -34.26 -5.47
C TYR A 335 -3.06 -34.55 -5.53
N VAL A 336 -3.59 -35.21 -4.50
CA VAL A 336 -5.02 -35.31 -4.26
C VAL A 336 -5.41 -34.36 -3.14
N ILE A 337 -6.52 -33.63 -3.31
CA ILE A 337 -7.07 -32.80 -2.24
C ILE A 337 -7.91 -33.67 -1.31
N LYS A 338 -7.63 -33.62 0.00
CA LYS A 338 -8.44 -34.27 1.04
C LYS A 338 -8.52 -33.34 2.24
N ASN A 339 -9.73 -33.12 2.76
CA ASN A 339 -10.00 -32.20 3.86
C ASN A 339 -9.30 -30.84 3.71
N ASN A 340 -9.42 -30.23 2.52
CA ASN A 340 -8.77 -28.96 2.15
C ASN A 340 -7.24 -28.93 2.31
N LYS A 341 -6.58 -30.09 2.25
CA LYS A 341 -5.12 -30.21 2.22
C LYS A 341 -4.69 -31.02 1.02
N LYS A 342 -3.52 -30.72 0.45
CA LYS A 342 -2.97 -31.51 -0.66
C LYS A 342 -2.12 -32.66 -0.13
N TYR A 343 -2.30 -33.84 -0.71
CA TYR A 343 -1.51 -35.03 -0.42
C TYR A 343 -0.82 -35.46 -1.70
N TYR A 344 0.51 -35.54 -1.66
CA TYR A 344 1.26 -36.09 -2.78
C TYR A 344 0.88 -37.56 -2.96
N ILE A 345 0.60 -37.96 -4.19
CA ILE A 345 0.33 -39.35 -4.53
C ILE A 345 1.37 -39.85 -5.52
N ASN A 346 1.82 -41.09 -5.33
CA ASN A 346 2.76 -41.75 -6.23
C ASN A 346 2.01 -42.42 -7.41
N LEU A 347 2.74 -43.08 -8.30
CA LEU A 347 2.16 -43.73 -9.48
C LEU A 347 1.19 -44.86 -9.12
N GLU A 348 1.51 -45.65 -8.10
CA GLU A 348 0.68 -46.77 -7.62
C GLU A 348 -0.66 -46.26 -7.05
N GLU A 349 -0.63 -45.20 -6.23
CA GLU A 349 -1.87 -44.58 -5.72
C GLU A 349 -2.68 -43.87 -6.81
N LEU A 350 -2.02 -43.29 -7.82
CA LEU A 350 -2.69 -42.61 -8.93
C LEU A 350 -3.57 -43.58 -9.74
N GLN A 351 -3.22 -44.87 -9.81
CA GLN A 351 -4.05 -45.89 -10.48
C GLN A 351 -5.46 -45.99 -9.88
N LYS A 352 -5.62 -45.70 -8.57
CA LYS A 352 -6.93 -45.68 -7.90
C LYS A 352 -7.85 -44.55 -8.40
N TYR A 353 -7.30 -43.59 -9.12
CA TYR A 353 -8.01 -42.45 -9.71
C TYR A 353 -8.02 -42.50 -11.24
N ALA A 354 -7.86 -43.70 -11.83
CA ALA A 354 -7.92 -43.87 -13.27
C ALA A 354 -9.20 -43.24 -13.86
N GLY A 355 -9.03 -42.49 -14.96
CA GLY A 355 -10.13 -41.75 -15.61
C GLY A 355 -10.51 -40.41 -14.97
N ARG A 356 -9.97 -40.06 -13.79
CA ARG A 356 -10.20 -38.72 -13.19
C ARG A 356 -9.37 -37.64 -13.90
N LYS A 357 -9.96 -36.45 -14.06
CA LYS A 357 -9.27 -35.27 -14.62
C LYS A 357 -8.19 -34.76 -13.66
N ILE A 358 -7.01 -34.46 -14.19
CA ILE A 358 -5.90 -33.83 -13.45
C ILE A 358 -5.82 -32.36 -13.84
N TYR A 359 -5.98 -31.46 -12.87
CA TYR A 359 -5.91 -30.03 -13.10
C TYR A 359 -4.49 -29.51 -12.92
N ASN A 360 -3.94 -28.78 -13.89
CA ASN A 360 -2.67 -28.09 -13.69
C ASN A 360 -2.90 -26.87 -12.76
N ALA A 361 -2.10 -26.77 -11.70
CA ALA A 361 -2.18 -25.72 -10.70
C ALA A 361 -0.84 -24.97 -10.59
N SER A 362 -0.89 -23.65 -10.38
CA SER A 362 0.32 -22.87 -10.10
C SER A 362 0.85 -23.16 -8.69
N ASN A 363 2.13 -22.86 -8.43
CA ASN A 363 2.70 -23.04 -7.08
C ASN A 363 1.96 -22.22 -6.01
N GLN A 364 1.41 -21.06 -6.37
CA GLN A 364 0.60 -20.26 -5.45
C GLN A 364 -0.70 -20.96 -5.08
N VAL A 365 -1.41 -21.54 -6.05
CA VAL A 365 -2.63 -22.31 -5.79
C VAL A 365 -2.30 -23.56 -4.97
N LEU A 366 -1.21 -24.25 -5.28
CA LEU A 366 -0.76 -25.37 -4.47
C LEU A 366 -0.52 -24.95 -3.02
N ASN A 367 0.09 -23.79 -2.77
CA ASN A 367 0.40 -23.33 -1.41
C ASN A 367 -0.82 -22.96 -0.56
N GLN A 368 -2.01 -22.91 -1.15
CA GLN A 368 -3.27 -22.71 -0.42
C GLN A 368 -3.80 -24.01 0.23
N TYR A 369 -3.24 -25.17 -0.13
CA TYR A 369 -3.57 -26.51 0.39
C TYR A 369 -2.32 -27.24 0.92
#